data_AF-A0A395T4Q8-F1
#
_entry.id   AF-A0A395T4Q8-F1
#
_cell.length_a   1.000
_cell.length_b   1.000
_cell.length_c   1.000
_cell.angle_alpha   90.00
_cell.angle_beta   90.00
_cell.angle_gamma   90.00
#
_symmetry.space_group_name_H-M   'P 1'
#
loop_
_entity.id
_entity.type
_entity.pdbx_description
1 polymer ?
#
loop_
_entity_poly.entity_id
_entity_poly.type
_entity_poly.pdbx_seq_one_letter_code
_entity_poly.pdbx_strand_id
1 'polypeptide(L)'
;MKTASQPSAPHNAASKIKHLVGKIRRHSHPPPPESSSASPSSSVNPSRESSTCPLPHIGRHSQRNSRRGSASEEEERVHDLELWNAAYDLLKRDGTSSGLVLAYESIISHALPDSLRPGHNGNADGLPREGDRRAELMMMIAKSGLEREVKEVSQTDSGDGEARENLIQTRSIIASLLDDQPSAGIAWAGFCSLTPLLLDPLLRHDDIRHGFVHITSDIPHYMSLHRALHPSSWASLPEFQRLLPHLHQTLLNLYRRILEYEMNIVCAAASAWNMAARNVVDWHGWKAMSDAVRDTDAELMSHVEKNGTDEAKAIMEVQRKLDPEGGGRGKLTDDTLNHNA
;
A
#
# COMPACT_ATOMS: atom_id res chain seq x y z
N MET A 1 -49.56 38.80 39.41
CA MET A 1 -49.31 40.06 40.15
C MET A 1 -47.84 40.10 40.54
N LYS A 2 -47.18 41.27 40.39
CA LYS A 2 -45.84 41.64 40.93
C LYS A 2 -44.64 40.72 40.57
N THR A 3 -43.85 41.05 39.52
CA THR A 3 -42.70 42.01 39.46
C THR A 3 -41.41 41.46 40.09
N ALA A 4 -40.43 41.04 39.27
CA ALA A 4 -39.23 41.82 38.83
C ALA A 4 -38.02 41.59 39.78
N SER A 5 -36.73 41.65 39.40
CA SER A 5 -36.09 42.33 38.26
C SER A 5 -34.79 41.63 37.80
N GLN A 6 -34.41 41.83 36.53
CA GLN A 6 -33.01 41.83 36.05
C GLN A 6 -32.37 43.22 36.35
N PRO A 7 -31.03 43.37 36.44
CA PRO A 7 -30.29 43.93 35.30
C PRO A 7 -28.82 43.40 35.17
N SER A 8 -28.34 43.08 33.96
CA SER A 8 -27.48 43.90 33.06
C SER A 8 -25.96 43.68 33.17
N ALA A 9 -25.33 43.24 32.07
CA ALA A 9 -23.91 43.53 31.75
C ALA A 9 -23.76 44.99 31.24
N PRO A 10 -22.55 45.55 31.04
CA PRO A 10 -21.83 45.33 29.75
C PRO A 10 -20.28 45.51 29.82
N HIS A 11 -19.66 45.71 28.64
CA HIS A 11 -18.24 45.93 28.28
C HIS A 11 -17.41 44.65 28.04
N ASN A 12 -17.05 44.26 26.81
CA ASN A 12 -16.53 44.98 25.60
C ASN A 12 -15.05 45.37 25.71
N ALA A 13 -14.18 44.58 25.07
CA ALA A 13 -12.78 44.90 24.83
C ALA A 13 -12.33 44.31 23.47
N ALA A 14 -12.45 45.10 22.40
CA ALA A 14 -11.91 44.77 21.08
C ALA A 14 -10.46 45.24 20.93
N SER A 15 -9.55 44.38 20.44
CA SER A 15 -8.26 44.69 19.79
C SER A 15 -7.43 43.41 19.59
N LYS A 16 -6.59 43.24 18.58
CA LYS A 16 -6.30 44.01 17.35
C LYS A 16 -5.58 43.08 16.36
N ILE A 17 -5.92 43.18 15.08
CA ILE A 17 -5.12 42.61 13.99
C ILE A 17 -3.74 43.29 13.97
N LYS A 18 -2.68 42.51 13.77
CA LYS A 18 -1.37 43.02 13.34
C LYS A 18 -0.80 42.10 12.26
N HIS A 19 -0.91 42.53 11.01
CA HIS A 19 -0.08 42.00 9.93
C HIS A 19 1.38 42.38 10.19
N LEU A 20 2.32 41.48 9.91
CA LEU A 20 3.73 41.83 9.76
C LEU A 20 4.17 41.55 8.33
N VAL A 21 4.09 42.58 7.49
CA VAL A 21 4.64 42.59 6.13
C VAL A 21 6.05 43.19 6.21
N GLY A 22 7.08 42.39 5.98
CA GLY A 22 8.46 42.85 5.80
C GLY A 22 8.79 43.00 4.31
N LYS A 23 9.02 44.24 3.83
CA LYS A 23 9.31 44.52 2.41
C LYS A 23 10.33 45.66 2.25
N ILE A 24 11.62 45.32 2.09
CA ILE A 24 12.70 46.18 1.58
C ILE A 24 13.59 45.24 0.75
N ARG A 25 13.66 45.24 -0.59
CA ARG A 25 13.83 46.25 -1.65
C ARG A 25 15.30 46.55 -2.03
N ARG A 26 15.78 45.73 -2.98
CA ARG A 26 16.64 46.02 -4.16
C ARG A 26 18.04 46.63 -3.98
N HIS A 27 19.03 45.89 -4.49
CA HIS A 27 20.03 46.28 -5.54
C HIS A 27 20.59 44.95 -6.11
N SER A 28 20.98 44.74 -7.38
CA SER A 28 20.89 45.51 -8.65
C SER A 28 20.74 44.52 -9.84
N HIS A 29 20.89 44.95 -11.10
CA HIS A 29 20.83 44.10 -12.32
C HIS A 29 22.22 43.80 -12.94
N PRO A 30 22.34 42.82 -13.87
CA PRO A 30 23.60 42.33 -14.44
C PRO A 30 23.97 42.98 -15.80
N PRO A 31 25.17 42.72 -16.36
CA PRO A 31 25.51 42.97 -17.77
C PRO A 31 25.38 41.70 -18.67
N PRO A 32 25.28 41.86 -20.02
CA PRO A 32 24.90 40.82 -20.98
C PRO A 32 26.10 40.35 -21.87
N PRO A 33 25.92 39.48 -22.90
CA PRO A 33 27.04 38.84 -23.60
C PRO A 33 27.48 39.57 -24.88
N GLU A 34 28.71 39.31 -25.33
CA GLU A 34 29.17 39.66 -26.69
C GLU A 34 29.53 38.44 -27.51
N SER A 35 28.93 38.37 -28.69
CA SER A 35 29.25 37.43 -29.77
C SER A 35 30.15 38.11 -30.79
N SER A 36 31.15 37.41 -31.34
CA SER A 36 31.63 37.72 -32.69
C SER A 36 32.21 36.50 -33.41
N SER A 37 31.71 36.33 -34.62
CA SER A 37 32.09 35.36 -35.64
C SER A 37 33.53 35.57 -36.15
N ALA A 38 34.25 34.49 -36.41
CA ALA A 38 35.10 34.36 -37.59
C ALA A 38 35.37 32.89 -37.94
N SER A 39 34.87 32.42 -39.08
CA SER A 39 35.54 31.37 -39.86
C SER A 39 36.51 32.03 -40.84
N PRO A 40 37.56 31.34 -41.31
CA PRO A 40 37.37 30.60 -42.56
C PRO A 40 38.13 29.27 -42.69
N SER A 41 37.62 28.49 -43.63
CA SER A 41 38.15 27.32 -44.34
C SER A 41 39.67 27.16 -44.44
N SER A 42 40.16 25.91 -44.37
CA SER A 42 40.57 25.16 -45.57
C SER A 42 41.01 23.71 -45.28
N SER A 43 40.83 22.86 -46.30
CA SER A 43 41.54 21.62 -46.68
C SER A 43 42.67 21.09 -45.75
N VAL A 44 42.86 19.78 -45.53
CA VAL A 44 43.17 18.76 -46.57
C VAL A 44 42.87 17.35 -46.03
N ASN A 45 42.37 16.47 -46.90
CA ASN A 45 42.42 15.00 -46.73
C ASN A 45 43.61 14.47 -47.57
N PRO A 46 44.36 13.43 -47.15
CA PRO A 46 44.01 12.11 -47.70
C PRO A 46 44.25 10.90 -46.78
N SER A 47 43.57 9.82 -47.16
CA SER A 47 43.57 8.49 -46.57
C SER A 47 44.94 7.80 -46.54
N ARG A 48 45.13 6.88 -45.58
CA ARG A 48 45.94 5.66 -45.83
C ARG A 48 45.45 4.49 -44.98
N GLU A 49 45.16 3.38 -45.67
CA GLU A 49 44.78 2.10 -45.06
C GLU A 49 45.99 1.39 -44.45
N SER A 50 45.80 0.57 -43.41
CA SER A 50 46.28 -0.83 -43.36
C SER A 50 45.94 -1.57 -42.04
N SER A 51 45.36 -2.76 -42.23
CA SER A 51 45.61 -4.01 -41.47
C SER A 51 45.28 -4.17 -39.97
N THR A 52 44.15 -4.87 -39.77
CA THR A 52 44.04 -6.19 -39.08
C THR A 52 44.45 -6.36 -37.61
N CYS A 53 43.45 -6.64 -36.76
CA CYS A 53 43.52 -7.71 -35.72
C CYS A 53 42.10 -8.00 -35.14
N PRO A 54 41.54 -9.21 -35.28
CA PRO A 54 40.26 -9.56 -34.67
C PRO A 54 40.44 -10.10 -33.23
N LEU A 55 39.94 -9.38 -32.23
CA LEU A 55 39.81 -9.88 -30.86
C LEU A 55 38.47 -10.61 -30.68
N PRO A 56 38.42 -11.73 -29.92
CA PRO A 56 37.19 -12.50 -29.74
C PRO A 56 36.15 -11.74 -28.91
N HIS A 57 34.94 -11.58 -29.44
CA HIS A 57 33.79 -11.00 -28.74
C HIS A 57 33.23 -11.92 -27.65
N ILE A 58 33.91 -12.03 -26.52
CA ILE A 58 33.33 -12.54 -25.27
C ILE A 58 32.80 -11.34 -24.48
N GLY A 59 31.47 -11.18 -24.43
CA GLY A 59 30.84 -10.09 -23.66
C GLY A 59 29.38 -9.78 -23.97
N ARG A 60 28.83 -10.20 -25.12
CA ARG A 60 27.47 -9.81 -25.54
C ARG A 60 26.31 -10.62 -24.93
N HIS A 61 26.60 -11.74 -24.26
CA HIS A 61 25.56 -12.59 -23.64
C HIS A 61 25.11 -12.12 -22.25
N SER A 62 26.02 -11.61 -21.40
CA SER A 62 25.68 -11.21 -20.02
C SER A 62 24.68 -10.04 -19.97
N GLN A 63 24.94 -8.97 -20.73
CA GLN A 63 24.00 -7.82 -20.83
C GLN A 63 22.63 -8.19 -21.42
N ARG A 64 22.54 -9.25 -22.25
CA ARG A 64 21.28 -9.65 -22.88
C ARG A 64 20.37 -10.40 -21.92
N ASN A 65 20.93 -11.19 -20.99
CA ASN A 65 20.14 -11.85 -19.95
C ASN A 65 19.69 -10.86 -18.87
N SER A 66 20.60 -10.00 -18.38
CA SER A 66 20.27 -8.99 -17.35
C SER A 66 19.14 -8.05 -17.80
N ARG A 67 19.19 -7.52 -19.04
CA ARG A 67 18.10 -6.68 -19.60
C ARG A 67 16.79 -7.42 -19.88
N ARG A 68 16.82 -8.77 -19.95
CA ARG A 68 15.63 -9.57 -20.18
C ARG A 68 14.91 -9.92 -18.88
N GLY A 69 15.66 -10.15 -17.80
CA GLY A 69 15.10 -10.26 -16.44
C GLY A 69 14.37 -8.97 -16.05
N SER A 70 15.05 -7.83 -16.10
CA SER A 70 14.47 -6.54 -15.70
C SER A 70 13.22 -6.11 -16.49
N ALA A 71 13.06 -6.59 -17.73
CA ALA A 71 11.87 -6.33 -18.54
C ALA A 71 10.71 -7.27 -18.17
N SER A 72 10.98 -8.57 -17.96
CA SER A 72 9.98 -9.53 -17.49
C SER A 72 9.42 -9.14 -16.12
N GLU A 73 10.30 -8.76 -15.20
CA GLU A 73 9.94 -8.32 -13.85
C GLU A 73 9.09 -7.03 -13.86
N GLU A 74 9.32 -6.13 -14.82
CA GLU A 74 8.50 -4.92 -14.99
C GLU A 74 7.13 -5.24 -15.58
N GLU A 75 7.07 -6.11 -16.59
CA GLU A 75 5.80 -6.61 -17.16
C GLU A 75 4.95 -7.34 -16.09
N GLU A 76 5.58 -8.15 -15.23
CA GLU A 76 4.94 -8.80 -14.08
C GLU A 76 4.41 -7.78 -13.04
N ARG A 77 5.19 -6.76 -12.68
CA ARG A 77 4.75 -5.67 -11.76
C ARG A 77 3.57 -4.88 -12.31
N VAL A 78 3.59 -4.54 -13.60
CA VAL A 78 2.48 -3.85 -14.27
C VAL A 78 1.22 -4.71 -14.24
N HIS A 79 1.32 -6.00 -14.57
CA HIS A 79 0.17 -6.88 -14.58
C HIS A 79 -0.44 -7.12 -13.18
N ASP A 80 0.38 -7.24 -12.13
CA ASP A 80 -0.11 -7.30 -10.75
C ASP A 80 -0.82 -6.00 -10.34
N LEU A 81 -0.30 -4.83 -10.72
CA LEU A 81 -0.94 -3.54 -10.49
C LEU A 81 -2.29 -3.41 -11.24
N GLU A 82 -2.40 -3.95 -12.45
CA GLU A 82 -3.66 -4.04 -13.19
C GLU A 82 -4.70 -4.91 -12.46
N LEU A 83 -4.29 -6.08 -11.93
CA LEU A 83 -5.17 -6.99 -11.19
C LEU A 83 -5.75 -6.36 -9.92
N TRP A 84 -4.91 -5.70 -9.10
CA TRP A 84 -5.38 -5.01 -7.90
C TRP A 84 -6.28 -3.81 -8.24
N ASN A 85 -5.98 -3.06 -9.31
CA ASN A 85 -6.86 -2.00 -9.80
C ASN A 85 -8.21 -2.56 -10.29
N ALA A 86 -8.22 -3.66 -11.05
CA ALA A 86 -9.43 -4.29 -11.54
C ALA A 86 -10.30 -4.83 -10.39
N ALA A 87 -9.69 -5.44 -9.36
CA ALA A 87 -10.38 -5.86 -8.14
C ALA A 87 -11.04 -4.67 -7.42
N TYR A 88 -10.32 -3.55 -7.30
CA TYR A 88 -10.83 -2.31 -6.73
C TYR A 88 -12.01 -1.73 -7.53
N ASP A 89 -11.90 -1.69 -8.86
CA ASP A 89 -12.95 -1.18 -9.74
C ASP A 89 -14.20 -2.06 -9.75
N LEU A 90 -14.07 -3.38 -9.55
CA LEU A 90 -15.23 -4.25 -9.33
C LEU A 90 -16.01 -3.83 -8.09
N LEU A 91 -15.34 -3.59 -6.95
CA LEU A 91 -15.99 -3.09 -5.74
C LEU A 91 -16.60 -1.69 -5.93
N LYS A 92 -15.89 -0.78 -6.61
CA LYS A 92 -16.31 0.61 -6.83
C LYS A 92 -17.48 0.74 -7.82
N ARG A 93 -17.71 -0.28 -8.66
CA ARG A 93 -18.81 -0.34 -9.63
C ARG A 93 -20.01 -1.15 -9.15
N ASP A 94 -19.82 -2.06 -8.20
CA ASP A 94 -20.89 -2.90 -7.70
C ASP A 94 -21.88 -2.12 -6.81
N GLY A 95 -23.17 -2.44 -6.96
CA GLY A 95 -24.25 -1.72 -6.28
C GLY A 95 -24.33 -2.00 -4.77
N THR A 96 -23.74 -3.10 -4.29
CA THR A 96 -23.74 -3.48 -2.87
C THR A 96 -22.50 -2.97 -2.14
N SER A 97 -21.32 -2.97 -2.77
CA SER A 97 -20.07 -2.53 -2.15
C SER A 97 -19.66 -1.08 -2.45
N SER A 98 -20.25 -0.39 -3.44
CA SER A 98 -19.86 0.99 -3.78
C SER A 98 -20.00 1.99 -2.61
N GLY A 99 -20.98 1.81 -1.72
CA GLY A 99 -21.12 2.61 -0.50
C GLY A 99 -19.98 2.40 0.49
N LEU A 100 -19.50 1.15 0.63
CA LEU A 100 -18.33 0.80 1.44
C LEU A 100 -17.06 1.46 0.86
N VAL A 101 -16.86 1.37 -0.46
CA VAL A 101 -15.70 2.00 -1.14
C VAL A 101 -15.69 3.51 -0.94
N LEU A 102 -16.83 4.20 -1.07
CA LEU A 102 -16.91 5.65 -0.86
C LEU A 102 -16.63 6.06 0.59
N ALA A 103 -17.13 5.29 1.56
CA ALA A 103 -16.83 5.53 2.97
C ALA A 103 -15.33 5.32 3.28
N TYR A 104 -14.75 4.22 2.78
CA TYR A 104 -13.33 3.90 2.89
C TYR A 104 -12.47 5.02 2.29
N GLU A 105 -12.72 5.42 1.03
CA GLU A 105 -11.99 6.49 0.34
C GLU A 105 -12.06 7.81 1.11
N SER A 106 -13.22 8.15 1.68
CA SER A 106 -13.39 9.32 2.52
C SER A 106 -12.55 9.26 3.81
N ILE A 107 -12.35 8.09 4.40
CA ILE A 107 -11.54 7.91 5.62
C ILE A 107 -10.06 7.99 5.28
N ILE A 108 -9.58 7.16 4.34
CA ILE A 108 -8.14 7.04 4.07
C ILE A 108 -7.56 8.30 3.41
N SER A 109 -8.38 9.08 2.70
CA SER A 109 -7.96 10.35 2.11
C SER A 109 -7.51 11.40 3.14
N HIS A 110 -7.87 11.25 4.43
CA HIS A 110 -7.30 12.11 5.48
C HIS A 110 -5.79 11.91 5.66
N ALA A 111 -5.19 10.84 5.12
CA ALA A 111 -3.74 10.70 5.07
C ALA A 111 -3.07 11.59 4.01
N LEU A 112 -3.80 12.03 2.98
CA LEU A 112 -3.29 12.92 1.93
C LEU A 112 -3.14 14.37 2.43
N PRO A 113 -2.25 15.18 1.80
CA PRO A 113 -2.25 16.64 1.91
C PRO A 113 -3.59 17.23 1.47
N ASP A 114 -4.05 18.30 2.14
CA ASP A 114 -5.35 18.94 1.89
C ASP A 114 -5.64 19.23 0.40
N SER A 115 -4.65 19.71 -0.34
CA SER A 115 -4.76 20.02 -1.78
C SER A 115 -5.04 18.80 -2.67
N LEU A 116 -4.76 17.59 -2.20
CA LEU A 116 -4.98 16.31 -2.89
C LEU A 116 -6.20 15.55 -2.37
N ARG A 117 -6.86 16.02 -1.31
CA ARG A 117 -8.06 15.36 -0.75
C ARG A 117 -9.26 15.52 -1.71
N PRO A 118 -10.06 14.44 -1.92
CA PRO A 118 -11.37 14.55 -2.56
C PRO A 118 -12.24 15.63 -1.90
N GLY A 119 -13.10 16.28 -2.68
CA GLY A 119 -13.97 17.37 -2.22
C GLY A 119 -13.30 18.71 -1.82
N HIS A 120 -12.02 18.74 -1.43
CA HIS A 120 -11.37 19.94 -0.86
C HIS A 120 -11.32 21.15 -1.82
N ASN A 121 -11.37 20.91 -3.14
CA ASN A 121 -11.38 21.94 -4.18
C ASN A 121 -12.56 21.79 -5.18
N GLY A 122 -13.65 21.14 -4.79
CA GLY A 122 -14.76 20.83 -5.72
C GLY A 122 -14.44 19.69 -6.69
N ASN A 123 -13.40 18.89 -6.40
CA ASN A 123 -13.13 17.61 -7.05
C ASN A 123 -14.26 16.61 -6.75
N ALA A 124 -14.35 15.56 -7.57
CA ALA A 124 -15.31 14.46 -7.38
C ALA A 124 -15.23 13.83 -5.98
N ASP A 125 -16.35 13.25 -5.54
CA ASP A 125 -16.42 12.50 -4.30
C ASP A 125 -15.64 11.18 -4.42
N GLY A 126 -14.68 10.97 -3.51
CA GLY A 126 -13.81 9.79 -3.49
C GLY A 126 -12.55 9.91 -4.35
N LEU A 127 -11.79 8.81 -4.41
CA LEU A 127 -10.54 8.72 -5.17
C LEU A 127 -10.80 8.63 -6.70
N PRO A 128 -9.82 9.00 -7.53
CA PRO A 128 -9.90 8.89 -8.99
C PRO A 128 -10.28 7.49 -9.50
N ARG A 129 -10.85 7.42 -10.70
CA ARG A 129 -11.17 6.14 -11.37
C ARG A 129 -10.03 5.64 -12.25
N GLU A 130 -9.15 6.55 -12.62
CA GLU A 130 -7.93 6.31 -13.40
C GLU A 130 -6.95 5.51 -12.54
N GLY A 131 -6.66 4.27 -12.95
CA GLY A 131 -5.87 3.30 -12.16
C GLY A 131 -4.52 3.84 -11.70
N ASP A 132 -3.73 4.42 -12.61
CA ASP A 132 -2.43 5.00 -12.30
C ASP A 132 -2.52 6.10 -11.24
N ARG A 133 -3.49 7.02 -11.40
CA ARG A 133 -3.66 8.15 -10.49
C ARG A 133 -4.21 7.71 -9.13
N ARG A 134 -5.03 6.66 -9.09
CA ARG A 134 -5.43 6.00 -7.85
C ARG A 134 -4.23 5.33 -7.19
N ALA A 135 -3.39 4.62 -7.93
CA ALA A 135 -2.18 3.97 -7.42
C ALA A 135 -1.22 4.98 -6.77
N GLU A 136 -0.95 6.12 -7.43
CA GLU A 136 -0.15 7.23 -6.87
C GLU A 136 -0.67 7.71 -5.51
N LEU A 137 -1.99 7.92 -5.40
CA LEU A 137 -2.61 8.42 -4.17
C LEU A 137 -2.65 7.34 -3.07
N MET A 138 -2.94 6.09 -3.42
CA MET A 138 -2.89 4.96 -2.48
C MET A 138 -1.47 4.74 -1.94
N MET A 139 -0.45 4.81 -2.79
CA MET A 139 0.96 4.76 -2.40
C MET A 139 1.32 5.90 -1.43
N MET A 140 0.83 7.12 -1.67
CA MET A 140 1.03 8.26 -0.75
C MET A 140 0.32 8.06 0.59
N ILE A 141 -0.90 7.50 0.59
CA ILE A 141 -1.65 7.14 1.80
C ILE A 141 -0.89 6.07 2.59
N ALA A 142 -0.43 5.00 1.93
CA ALA A 142 0.33 3.92 2.55
C ALA A 142 1.62 4.45 3.21
N LYS A 143 2.44 5.21 2.47
CA LYS A 143 3.68 5.80 3.00
C LYS A 143 3.41 6.77 4.15
N SER A 144 2.41 7.65 4.05
CA SER A 144 2.00 8.52 5.17
C SER A 144 1.45 7.75 6.38
N GLY A 145 0.85 6.59 6.17
CA GLY A 145 0.40 5.69 7.23
C GLY A 145 1.56 5.02 7.97
N LEU A 146 2.57 4.56 7.24
CA LEU A 146 3.79 3.95 7.80
C LEU A 146 4.67 4.97 8.55
N GLU A 147 4.79 6.20 8.03
CA GLU A 147 5.53 7.30 8.67
C GLU A 147 4.89 7.79 9.98
N ARG A 148 3.59 7.53 10.19
CA ARG A 148 2.93 7.82 11.48
C ARG A 148 3.45 6.86 12.54
N GLU A 149 4.33 7.39 13.38
CA GLU A 149 4.84 6.70 14.55
C GLU A 149 3.71 6.06 15.35
N VAL A 150 3.87 4.78 15.71
CA VAL A 150 3.00 4.06 16.65
C VAL A 150 3.36 4.44 18.11
N LYS A 151 3.58 5.74 18.34
CA LYS A 151 4.06 6.30 19.61
C LYS A 151 2.93 6.92 20.44
N GLU A 152 3.05 6.68 21.74
CA GLU A 152 2.33 7.32 22.84
C GLU A 152 0.79 7.22 22.80
N VAL A 153 0.31 5.97 22.73
CA VAL A 153 -0.57 5.57 23.84
C VAL A 153 0.36 5.32 25.03
N SER A 154 0.25 6.16 26.05
CA SER A 154 1.00 6.06 27.31
C SER A 154 0.85 4.67 27.93
N GLN A 155 1.81 4.25 28.77
CA GLN A 155 1.72 3.00 29.57
C GLN A 155 0.62 3.03 30.66
N THR A 156 -0.40 3.86 30.49
CA THR A 156 -1.48 4.10 31.45
C THR A 156 -2.83 3.79 30.81
N ASP A 157 -3.42 2.69 31.27
CA ASP A 157 -4.79 2.21 31.11
C ASP A 157 -5.32 1.69 29.75
N SER A 158 -5.54 0.37 29.75
CA SER A 158 -6.77 -0.30 29.24
C SER A 158 -6.95 -0.62 27.74
N GLY A 159 -5.86 -0.76 26.99
CA GLY A 159 -5.83 -1.36 25.63
C GLY A 159 -4.88 -2.56 25.56
N ASP A 160 -5.15 -3.53 24.67
CA ASP A 160 -4.38 -4.78 24.61
C ASP A 160 -3.08 -4.60 23.80
N GLY A 161 -1.99 -5.24 24.24
CA GLY A 161 -0.72 -5.22 23.50
C GLY A 161 -0.84 -5.89 22.12
N GLU A 162 -1.76 -6.85 21.97
CA GLU A 162 -1.98 -7.61 20.73
C GLU A 162 -2.27 -6.72 19.52
N ALA A 163 -3.17 -5.73 19.64
CA ALA A 163 -3.56 -4.88 18.52
C ALA A 163 -2.43 -3.97 18.03
N ARG A 164 -1.62 -3.45 18.98
CA ARG A 164 -0.42 -2.68 18.69
C ARG A 164 0.64 -3.53 18.00
N GLU A 165 0.90 -4.73 18.51
CA GLU A 165 1.91 -5.64 17.96
C GLU A 165 1.53 -6.11 16.55
N ASN A 166 0.29 -6.57 16.37
CA ASN A 166 -0.25 -6.96 15.07
C ASN A 166 -0.13 -5.82 14.03
N LEU A 167 -0.44 -4.58 14.41
CA LEU A 167 -0.32 -3.44 13.49
C LEU A 167 1.14 -3.09 13.16
N ILE A 168 2.06 -3.19 14.13
CA ILE A 168 3.51 -2.99 13.89
C ILE A 168 4.04 -4.06 12.92
N GLN A 169 3.73 -5.33 13.18
CA GLN A 169 4.10 -6.45 12.32
C GLN A 169 3.55 -6.26 10.90
N THR A 170 2.25 -6.02 10.77
CA THR A 170 1.56 -5.78 9.48
C THR A 170 2.24 -4.64 8.71
N ARG A 171 2.49 -3.51 9.37
CA ARG A 171 3.16 -2.35 8.76
C ARG A 171 4.60 -2.63 8.35
N SER A 172 5.35 -3.41 9.13
CA SER A 172 6.72 -3.82 8.78
C SER A 172 6.75 -4.69 7.53
N ILE A 173 5.79 -5.61 7.40
CA ILE A 173 5.63 -6.47 6.21
C ILE A 173 5.27 -5.63 4.98
N ILE A 174 4.30 -4.71 5.09
CA ILE A 174 3.93 -3.84 3.96
C ILE A 174 5.11 -2.94 3.56
N ALA A 175 5.83 -2.37 4.54
CA ALA A 175 6.97 -1.49 4.31
C ALA A 175 8.10 -2.16 3.49
N SER A 176 8.36 -3.46 3.69
CA SER A 176 9.36 -4.19 2.90
C SER A 176 8.92 -4.52 1.47
N LEU A 177 7.65 -4.31 1.11
CA LEU A 177 7.09 -4.60 -0.21
C LEU A 177 6.85 -3.35 -1.07
N LEU A 178 6.60 -2.18 -0.46
CA LEU A 178 6.14 -0.98 -1.19
C LEU A 178 7.10 -0.43 -2.25
N ASP A 179 8.41 -0.57 -2.07
CA ASP A 179 9.40 -0.03 -3.00
C ASP A 179 9.62 -0.94 -4.22
N ASP A 180 9.47 -2.26 -4.06
CA ASP A 180 9.60 -3.25 -5.14
C ASP A 180 8.26 -3.55 -5.84
N GLN A 181 7.12 -3.31 -5.17
CA GLN A 181 5.80 -3.74 -5.64
C GLN A 181 4.74 -2.64 -5.48
N PRO A 182 4.55 -1.77 -6.49
CA PRO A 182 3.65 -0.61 -6.41
C PRO A 182 2.18 -0.94 -6.08
N SER A 183 1.72 -2.13 -6.46
CA SER A 183 0.38 -2.65 -6.15
C SER A 183 0.12 -2.81 -4.65
N ALA A 184 1.15 -3.01 -3.82
CA ALA A 184 1.02 -3.07 -2.37
C ALA A 184 0.45 -1.77 -1.78
N GLY A 185 0.61 -0.63 -2.48
CA GLY A 185 -0.06 0.62 -2.14
C GLY A 185 -1.58 0.49 -2.25
N ILE A 186 -2.10 -0.10 -3.33
CA ILE A 186 -3.55 -0.30 -3.52
C ILE A 186 -4.09 -1.37 -2.57
N ALA A 187 -3.33 -2.45 -2.38
CA ALA A 187 -3.75 -3.59 -1.58
C ALA A 187 -3.86 -3.28 -0.06
N TRP A 188 -2.98 -2.40 0.46
CA TRP A 188 -2.77 -2.27 1.92
C TRP A 188 -2.76 -0.82 2.46
N ALA A 189 -3.17 0.18 1.67
CA ALA A 189 -3.25 1.57 2.12
C ALA A 189 -4.19 1.75 3.33
N GLY A 190 -5.25 0.95 3.42
CA GLY A 190 -6.19 0.96 4.54
C GLY A 190 -5.54 0.50 5.84
N PHE A 191 -4.87 -0.65 5.85
CA PHE A 191 -4.12 -1.15 7.02
C PHE A 191 -2.98 -0.22 7.42
N CYS A 192 -2.27 0.40 6.47
CA CYS A 192 -1.32 1.46 6.76
C CYS A 192 -1.97 2.68 7.45
N SER A 193 -3.22 3.03 7.12
CA SER A 193 -3.92 4.19 7.69
C SER A 193 -4.43 3.99 9.13
N LEU A 194 -4.57 2.75 9.61
CA LEU A 194 -5.09 2.43 10.94
C LEU A 194 -4.16 2.90 12.07
N THR A 195 -4.70 3.02 13.29
CA THR A 195 -3.93 3.20 14.53
C THR A 195 -4.34 2.13 15.54
N PRO A 196 -3.52 1.81 16.57
CA PRO A 196 -3.90 0.81 17.57
C PRO A 196 -5.24 1.15 18.23
N LEU A 197 -5.40 2.40 18.72
CA LEU A 197 -6.65 2.88 19.34
C LEU A 197 -7.93 2.66 18.50
N LEU A 198 -7.82 2.64 17.17
CA LEU A 198 -8.93 2.38 16.25
C LEU A 198 -9.15 0.88 15.98
N LEU A 199 -8.11 0.06 16.11
CA LEU A 199 -8.11 -1.39 15.85
C LEU A 199 -8.41 -2.21 17.12
N ASP A 200 -7.90 -1.77 18.28
CA ASP A 200 -8.11 -2.34 19.62
C ASP A 200 -9.57 -2.76 19.89
N PRO A 201 -10.61 -1.95 19.62
CA PRO A 201 -11.99 -2.35 19.91
C PRO A 201 -12.50 -3.46 18.97
N LEU A 202 -11.99 -3.52 17.74
CA LEU A 202 -12.40 -4.50 16.73
C LEU A 202 -11.82 -5.87 17.04
N LEU A 203 -10.54 -5.94 17.42
CA LEU A 203 -9.87 -7.21 17.74
C LEU A 203 -10.37 -7.86 19.03
N ARG A 204 -11.21 -7.19 19.83
CA ARG A 204 -11.97 -7.83 20.93
C ARG A 204 -13.05 -8.81 20.43
N HIS A 205 -13.38 -8.79 19.14
CA HIS A 205 -14.29 -9.75 18.51
C HIS A 205 -13.49 -10.85 17.80
N ASP A 206 -13.61 -12.09 18.26
CA ASP A 206 -12.82 -13.22 17.77
C ASP A 206 -12.90 -13.45 16.26
N ASP A 207 -14.07 -13.27 15.64
CA ASP A 207 -14.21 -13.42 14.18
C ASP A 207 -13.38 -12.38 13.41
N ILE A 208 -13.32 -11.14 13.91
CA ILE A 208 -12.51 -10.06 13.33
C ILE A 208 -11.03 -10.31 13.61
N ARG A 209 -10.70 -10.73 14.83
CA ARG A 209 -9.32 -10.99 15.27
C ARG A 209 -8.67 -12.11 14.46
N HIS A 210 -9.35 -13.26 14.34
CA HIS A 210 -8.84 -14.39 13.55
C HIS A 210 -8.76 -14.05 12.05
N GLY A 211 -9.76 -13.34 11.50
CA GLY A 211 -9.73 -12.91 10.11
C GLY A 211 -8.61 -11.91 9.81
N PHE A 212 -8.38 -10.94 10.71
CA PHE A 212 -7.32 -9.94 10.59
C PHE A 212 -5.94 -10.60 10.62
N VAL A 213 -5.66 -11.40 11.66
CA VAL A 213 -4.35 -12.06 11.82
C VAL A 213 -4.03 -12.97 10.63
N HIS A 214 -5.01 -13.74 10.13
CA HIS A 214 -4.83 -14.59 8.96
C HIS A 214 -4.51 -13.79 7.69
N ILE A 215 -5.23 -12.69 7.44
CA ILE A 215 -5.00 -11.90 6.22
C ILE A 215 -3.68 -11.13 6.31
N THR A 216 -3.28 -10.66 7.49
CA THR A 216 -2.04 -9.90 7.65
C THR A 216 -0.78 -10.75 7.75
N SER A 217 -0.85 -12.01 8.23
CA SER A 217 0.25 -12.97 8.11
C SER A 217 0.54 -13.32 6.66
N ASP A 218 -0.50 -13.43 5.85
CA ASP A 218 -0.42 -13.98 4.50
C ASP A 218 -0.18 -12.89 3.42
N ILE A 219 0.06 -11.63 3.83
CA ILE A 219 0.38 -10.50 2.92
C ILE A 219 1.50 -10.85 1.92
N PRO A 220 2.67 -11.38 2.33
CA PRO A 220 3.74 -11.69 1.37
C PRO A 220 3.29 -12.71 0.33
N HIS A 221 2.52 -13.71 0.77
CA HIS A 221 1.95 -14.77 -0.08
C HIS A 221 1.00 -14.16 -1.11
N TYR A 222 0.01 -13.38 -0.68
CA TYR A 222 -0.95 -12.73 -1.59
C TYR A 222 -0.26 -11.84 -2.63
N MET A 223 0.77 -11.08 -2.24
CA MET A 223 1.53 -10.26 -3.18
C MET A 223 2.35 -11.08 -4.20
N SER A 224 2.61 -12.37 -3.96
CA SER A 224 3.31 -13.24 -4.91
C SER A 224 2.38 -13.98 -5.90
N LEU A 225 1.06 -14.00 -5.66
CA LEU A 225 0.12 -14.86 -6.37
C LEU A 225 -0.04 -14.54 -7.86
N HIS A 226 0.27 -13.32 -8.32
CA HIS A 226 0.30 -12.98 -9.76
C HIS A 226 1.23 -13.91 -10.56
N ARG A 227 2.28 -14.46 -9.93
CA ARG A 227 3.20 -15.44 -10.55
C ARG A 227 2.51 -16.74 -10.94
N ALA A 228 1.33 -17.06 -10.38
CA ALA A 228 0.50 -18.18 -10.82
C ALA A 228 -0.03 -17.98 -12.26
N LEU A 229 -0.09 -16.74 -12.75
CA LEU A 229 -0.50 -16.41 -14.12
C LEU A 229 0.65 -16.42 -15.13
N HIS A 230 1.88 -16.70 -14.70
CA HIS A 230 3.04 -16.71 -15.59
C HIS A 230 3.36 -18.13 -16.10
N PRO A 231 3.61 -18.36 -17.40
CA PRO A 231 3.82 -19.69 -17.96
C PRO A 231 4.97 -20.50 -17.33
N SER A 232 5.99 -19.81 -16.80
CA SER A 232 7.14 -20.42 -16.13
C SER A 232 6.78 -21.17 -14.84
N SER A 233 5.66 -20.84 -14.21
CA SER A 233 5.20 -21.47 -12.98
C SER A 233 4.55 -22.84 -13.20
N TRP A 234 4.42 -23.31 -14.45
CA TRP A 234 3.62 -24.49 -14.82
C TRP A 234 4.44 -25.57 -15.51
N ALA A 235 4.23 -26.82 -15.12
CA ALA A 235 4.94 -27.97 -15.72
C ALA A 235 4.51 -28.28 -17.16
N SER A 236 3.35 -27.77 -17.61
CA SER A 236 2.76 -28.02 -18.92
C SER A 236 2.12 -26.76 -19.48
N LEU A 237 2.70 -26.21 -20.57
CA LEU A 237 2.18 -25.02 -21.24
C LEU A 237 0.75 -25.19 -21.78
N PRO A 238 0.35 -26.33 -22.41
CA PRO A 238 -1.03 -26.55 -22.81
C PRO A 238 -2.03 -26.57 -21.64
N GLU A 239 -1.62 -27.12 -20.49
CA GLU A 239 -2.48 -27.17 -19.29
C GLU A 239 -2.62 -25.80 -18.65
N PHE A 240 -1.53 -25.03 -18.58
CA PHE A 240 -1.55 -23.62 -18.20
C PHE A 240 -2.51 -22.81 -19.09
N GLN A 241 -2.38 -22.91 -20.42
CA GLN A 241 -3.25 -22.19 -21.37
C GLN A 241 -4.74 -22.57 -21.19
N ARG A 242 -5.02 -23.82 -20.82
CA ARG A 242 -6.38 -24.32 -20.53
C ARG A 242 -6.93 -23.78 -19.20
N LEU A 243 -6.08 -23.56 -18.20
CA LEU A 243 -6.46 -23.10 -16.86
C LEU A 243 -6.42 -21.57 -16.70
N LEU A 244 -5.61 -20.86 -17.49
CA LEU A 244 -5.36 -19.42 -17.36
C LEU A 244 -6.63 -18.55 -17.18
N PRO A 245 -7.73 -18.73 -17.95
CA PRO A 245 -8.94 -17.92 -17.75
C PRO A 245 -9.58 -18.11 -16.37
N HIS A 246 -9.51 -19.32 -15.82
CA HIS A 246 -10.02 -19.64 -14.50
C HIS A 246 -9.09 -19.10 -13.41
N LEU A 247 -7.78 -19.31 -13.53
CA LEU A 247 -6.77 -18.80 -12.59
C LEU A 247 -6.83 -17.27 -12.45
N HIS A 248 -6.91 -16.56 -13.57
CA HIS A 248 -7.06 -15.12 -13.61
C HIS A 248 -8.35 -14.66 -12.91
N GLN A 249 -9.47 -15.36 -13.13
CA GLN A 249 -10.75 -15.04 -12.49
C GLN A 249 -10.75 -15.35 -10.98
N THR A 250 -10.14 -16.45 -10.55
CA THR A 250 -10.04 -16.84 -9.13
C THR A 250 -9.11 -15.87 -8.38
N LEU A 251 -7.96 -15.49 -8.95
CA LEU A 251 -7.06 -14.50 -8.37
C LEU A 251 -7.69 -13.11 -8.27
N LEU A 252 -8.35 -12.65 -9.34
CA LEU A 252 -9.09 -11.38 -9.34
C LEU A 252 -10.19 -11.35 -8.27
N ASN A 253 -10.87 -12.48 -8.06
CA ASN A 253 -11.88 -12.61 -7.00
C ASN A 253 -11.25 -12.63 -5.60
N LEU A 254 -10.09 -13.28 -5.41
CA LEU A 254 -9.33 -13.27 -4.15
C LEU A 254 -8.91 -11.85 -3.77
N TYR A 255 -8.26 -11.12 -4.67
CA TYR A 255 -7.87 -9.72 -4.44
C TYR A 255 -9.09 -8.84 -4.14
N ARG A 256 -10.23 -9.07 -4.82
CA ARG A 256 -11.49 -8.36 -4.52
C ARG A 256 -11.96 -8.61 -3.08
N ARG A 257 -11.94 -9.86 -2.60
CA ARG A 257 -12.33 -10.21 -1.23
C ARG A 257 -11.39 -9.64 -0.18
N ILE A 258 -10.09 -9.62 -0.45
CA ILE A 258 -9.09 -9.02 0.44
C ILE A 258 -9.34 -7.51 0.60
N LEU A 259 -9.53 -6.79 -0.51
CA LEU A 259 -9.90 -5.37 -0.48
C LEU A 259 -11.23 -5.15 0.26
N GLU A 260 -12.25 -5.97 0.01
CA GLU A 260 -13.55 -5.88 0.67
C GLU A 260 -13.44 -6.07 2.20
N TYR A 261 -12.57 -6.98 2.66
CA TYR A 261 -12.25 -7.15 4.07
C TYR A 261 -11.49 -5.94 4.65
N GLU A 262 -10.44 -5.46 3.97
CA GLU A 262 -9.65 -4.30 4.41
C GLU A 262 -10.52 -3.05 4.56
N MET A 263 -11.39 -2.79 3.57
CA MET A 263 -12.33 -1.68 3.57
C MET A 263 -13.34 -1.78 4.72
N ASN A 264 -13.84 -2.98 5.03
CA ASN A 264 -14.70 -3.20 6.19
C ASN A 264 -13.97 -2.90 7.50
N ILE A 265 -12.72 -3.36 7.68
CA ILE A 265 -11.92 -3.06 8.90
C ILE A 265 -11.78 -1.54 9.09
N VAL A 266 -11.39 -0.81 8.04
CA VAL A 266 -11.21 0.65 8.10
C VAL A 266 -12.53 1.37 8.38
N CYS A 267 -13.64 0.95 7.77
CA CYS A 267 -14.95 1.55 8.02
C CYS A 267 -15.48 1.22 9.43
N ALA A 268 -15.26 0.01 9.93
CA ALA A 268 -15.63 -0.39 11.29
C ALA A 268 -14.85 0.42 12.32
N ALA A 269 -13.54 0.62 12.11
CA ALA A 269 -12.66 1.45 12.91
C ALA A 269 -13.12 2.93 12.95
N ALA A 270 -13.63 3.46 11.85
CA ALA A 270 -14.16 4.82 11.77
C ALA A 270 -15.61 4.99 12.25
N SER A 271 -16.36 3.89 12.44
CA SER A 271 -17.82 3.91 12.65
C SER A 271 -18.30 4.72 13.87
N ALA A 272 -17.45 4.92 14.87
CA ALA A 272 -17.73 5.73 16.06
C ALA A 272 -17.93 7.23 15.73
N TRP A 273 -17.27 7.74 14.68
CA TRP A 273 -17.27 9.15 14.29
C TRP A 273 -17.72 9.40 12.84
N ASN A 274 -17.75 8.37 11.99
CA ASN A 274 -18.21 8.43 10.62
C ASN A 274 -19.53 7.64 10.45
N MET A 275 -20.65 8.36 10.30
CA MET A 275 -21.98 7.75 10.15
C MET A 275 -22.17 7.03 8.81
N ALA A 276 -21.50 7.46 7.74
CA ALA A 276 -21.54 6.73 6.48
C ALA A 276 -20.87 5.36 6.64
N ALA A 277 -19.68 5.33 7.23
CA ALA A 277 -18.94 4.10 7.54
C ALA A 277 -19.77 3.14 8.43
N ARG A 278 -20.41 3.65 9.49
CA ARG A 278 -21.27 2.86 10.38
C ARG A 278 -22.41 2.14 9.65
N ASN A 279 -22.97 2.75 8.60
CA ASN A 279 -24.13 2.24 7.86
C ASN A 279 -23.78 1.25 6.74
N VAL A 280 -22.49 1.12 6.37
CA VAL A 280 -22.05 0.28 5.24
C VAL A 280 -21.22 -0.94 5.65
N VAL A 281 -20.75 -1.00 6.91
CA VAL A 281 -20.01 -2.15 7.46
C VAL A 281 -20.94 -3.35 7.64
N ASP A 282 -20.51 -4.52 7.15
CA ASP A 282 -21.15 -5.78 7.50
C ASP A 282 -20.67 -6.28 8.86
N TRP A 283 -21.39 -5.86 9.91
CA TRP A 283 -21.10 -6.23 11.30
C TRP A 283 -21.28 -7.72 11.61
N HIS A 284 -21.87 -8.52 10.72
CA HIS A 284 -22.18 -9.92 10.96
C HIS A 284 -21.46 -10.88 9.99
N GLY A 285 -20.97 -10.38 8.85
CA GLY A 285 -20.30 -11.16 7.81
C GLY A 285 -18.81 -11.46 8.04
N TRP A 286 -18.17 -10.94 9.09
CA TRP A 286 -16.71 -11.05 9.31
C TRP A 286 -16.11 -12.45 9.13
N LYS A 287 -16.76 -13.46 9.73
CA LYS A 287 -16.35 -14.85 9.56
C LYS A 287 -16.52 -15.33 8.11
N ALA A 288 -17.66 -15.02 7.49
CA ALA A 288 -17.90 -15.40 6.10
C ALA A 288 -16.95 -14.71 5.11
N MET A 289 -16.56 -13.45 5.36
CA MET A 289 -15.57 -12.73 4.55
C MET A 289 -14.18 -13.38 4.65
N SER A 290 -13.71 -13.67 5.86
CA SER A 290 -12.39 -14.28 6.09
C SER A 290 -12.32 -15.75 5.65
N ASP A 291 -13.38 -16.54 5.88
CA ASP A 291 -13.50 -17.89 5.32
C ASP A 291 -13.50 -17.83 3.78
N ALA A 292 -14.20 -16.89 3.15
CA ALA A 292 -14.25 -16.79 1.69
C ALA A 292 -12.92 -16.33 1.05
N VAL A 293 -12.09 -15.54 1.75
CA VAL A 293 -10.69 -15.28 1.34
C VAL A 293 -9.91 -16.60 1.33
N ARG A 294 -9.96 -17.34 2.45
CA ARG A 294 -9.26 -18.62 2.62
C ARG A 294 -9.66 -19.67 1.59
N ASP A 295 -10.96 -19.83 1.34
CA ASP A 295 -11.49 -20.78 0.37
C ASP A 295 -11.04 -20.44 -1.06
N THR A 296 -10.99 -19.14 -1.40
CA THR A 296 -10.54 -18.70 -2.74
C THR A 296 -9.02 -18.84 -2.92
N ASP A 297 -8.22 -18.63 -1.86
CA ASP A 297 -6.78 -18.94 -1.86
C ASP A 297 -6.54 -20.46 -2.01
N ALA A 298 -7.24 -21.28 -1.23
CA ALA A 298 -7.13 -22.73 -1.29
C ALA A 298 -7.52 -23.29 -2.67
N GLU A 299 -8.53 -22.72 -3.33
CA GLU A 299 -8.90 -23.03 -4.71
C GLU A 299 -7.75 -22.74 -5.67
N LEU A 300 -7.19 -21.52 -5.64
CA LEU A 300 -6.07 -21.13 -6.50
C LEU A 300 -4.84 -22.02 -6.28
N MET A 301 -4.49 -22.24 -5.02
CA MET A 301 -3.31 -23.02 -4.61
C MET A 301 -3.46 -24.51 -4.91
N SER A 302 -4.68 -25.07 -4.92
CA SER A 302 -4.97 -26.42 -5.41
C SER A 302 -4.55 -26.61 -6.88
N HIS A 303 -4.72 -25.59 -7.73
CA HIS A 303 -4.29 -25.65 -9.13
C HIS A 303 -2.76 -25.60 -9.27
N VAL A 304 -2.08 -24.76 -8.49
CA VAL A 304 -0.61 -24.68 -8.50
C VAL A 304 0.01 -25.96 -7.92
N GLU A 305 -0.51 -26.50 -6.83
CA GLU A 305 0.02 -27.74 -6.25
C GLU A 305 -0.16 -28.92 -7.22
N LYS A 306 -1.26 -28.97 -7.97
CA LYS A 306 -1.50 -30.08 -8.90
C LYS A 306 -0.67 -30.01 -10.19
N ASN A 307 -0.35 -28.82 -10.70
CA ASN A 307 0.17 -28.64 -12.07
C ASN A 307 1.39 -27.71 -12.19
N GLY A 308 1.78 -27.04 -11.10
CA GLY A 308 2.90 -26.11 -11.04
C GLY A 308 4.27 -26.81 -11.06
N THR A 309 5.32 -26.06 -11.36
CA THR A 309 6.71 -26.53 -11.23
C THR A 309 7.10 -26.64 -9.75
N ASP A 310 8.05 -27.51 -9.43
CA ASP A 310 8.58 -27.64 -8.05
C ASP A 310 9.14 -26.31 -7.52
N GLU A 311 9.72 -25.49 -8.41
CA GLU A 311 10.19 -24.14 -8.12
C GLU A 311 9.04 -23.18 -7.75
N ALA A 312 7.94 -23.16 -8.53
CA ALA A 312 6.78 -22.33 -8.23
C ALA A 312 6.13 -22.70 -6.90
N LYS A 313 6.00 -24.00 -6.62
CA LYS A 313 5.50 -24.51 -5.33
C LYS A 313 6.40 -24.07 -4.18
N ALA A 314 7.72 -24.25 -4.32
CA ALA A 314 8.68 -23.85 -3.29
C ALA A 314 8.64 -22.34 -3.02
N ILE A 315 8.52 -21.51 -4.05
CA ILE A 315 8.42 -20.05 -3.92
C ILE A 315 7.15 -19.67 -3.12
N MET A 316 5.98 -20.18 -3.50
CA MET A 316 4.73 -19.84 -2.81
C MET A 316 4.68 -20.36 -1.37
N GLU A 317 5.25 -21.54 -1.12
CA GLU A 317 5.32 -22.11 0.23
C GLU A 317 6.35 -21.38 1.13
N VAL A 318 7.46 -20.89 0.59
CA VAL A 318 8.36 -19.98 1.31
C VAL A 318 7.62 -18.68 1.65
N GLN A 319 6.88 -18.14 0.70
CA GLN A 319 6.19 -16.86 0.87
C GLN A 319 5.07 -16.92 1.92
N ARG A 320 4.41 -18.08 2.06
CA ARG A 320 3.48 -18.40 3.16
C ARG A 320 4.18 -18.60 4.51
N LYS A 321 5.44 -19.03 4.50
CA LYS A 321 6.28 -19.28 5.69
C LYS A 321 7.19 -18.12 6.08
N LEU A 322 6.99 -16.93 5.51
CA LEU A 322 7.65 -15.71 5.97
C LEU A 322 7.04 -15.24 7.29
N ASP A 323 7.29 -16.03 8.35
CA ASP A 323 7.27 -15.52 9.71
C ASP A 323 8.18 -14.28 9.76
N PRO A 324 7.76 -13.17 10.39
CA PRO A 324 8.56 -11.96 10.44
C PRO A 324 9.77 -12.14 11.37
N GLU A 325 10.89 -12.59 10.80
CA GLU A 325 12.22 -12.57 11.42
C GLU A 325 12.65 -11.12 11.70
N GLY A 326 12.12 -10.56 12.78
CA GLY A 326 12.36 -9.18 13.23
C GLY A 326 11.98 -8.92 14.70
N GLY A 327 11.39 -9.89 15.40
CA GLY A 327 11.01 -9.80 16.82
C GLY A 327 12.03 -10.45 17.75
N GLY A 328 13.13 -9.76 18.03
CA GLY A 328 14.24 -10.30 18.83
C GLY A 328 13.86 -10.69 20.27
N ARG A 329 13.48 -11.94 20.49
CA ARG A 329 13.32 -12.52 21.84
C ARG A 329 14.68 -12.79 22.48
N GLY A 330 15.25 -11.75 23.09
CA GLY A 330 16.25 -11.93 24.13
C GLY A 330 15.64 -12.72 25.29
N LYS A 331 15.98 -14.01 25.39
CA LYS A 331 15.73 -14.80 26.61
C LYS A 331 16.52 -14.15 27.75
N LEU A 332 15.83 -13.45 28.65
CA LEU A 332 16.37 -13.26 30.00
C LEU A 332 16.40 -14.63 30.67
N THR A 333 17.58 -15.19 30.82
CA THR A 333 17.86 -16.27 31.77
C THR A 333 17.82 -15.67 33.17
N ASP A 334 16.77 -15.98 33.91
CA ASP A 334 16.68 -15.69 35.35
C ASP A 334 17.60 -16.65 36.11
N ASP A 335 18.83 -16.19 36.37
CA ASP A 335 19.87 -16.91 37.10
C ASP A 335 20.55 -15.96 38.10
N THR A 336 19.81 -15.44 39.10
CA THR A 336 20.45 -14.76 40.26
C THR A 336 19.67 -14.86 41.58
N LEU A 337 19.39 -16.08 42.08
CA LEU A 337 18.96 -16.28 43.48
C LEU A 337 19.48 -17.58 44.10
N ASN A 338 20.80 -17.67 44.34
CA ASN A 338 21.35 -18.21 45.59
C ASN A 338 22.88 -18.12 45.65
N HIS A 339 23.38 -17.12 46.37
CA HIS A 339 24.44 -17.30 47.38
C HIS A 339 24.66 -15.98 48.12
N ASN A 340 24.41 -15.98 49.42
CA ASN A 340 25.33 -15.41 50.41
C ASN A 340 25.06 -16.01 51.79
N ALA A 341 26.15 -16.27 52.50
CA ALA A 341 26.20 -16.51 53.94
C ALA A 341 26.51 -15.19 54.66
#